data_AF-A0A2K3JYF9-F1
#
_entry.id   AF-A0A2K3JYF9-F1
#
_cell.length_a   1.000
_cell.length_b   1.000
_cell.length_c   1.000
_cell.angle_alpha   90.00
_cell.angle_beta   90.00
_cell.angle_gamma   90.00
#
_symmetry.space_group_name_H-M   'P 1'
#
loop_
_entity.id
_entity.type
_entity.pdbx_description
1 polymer ?
#
loop_
_entity_poly.entity_id
_entity_poly.type
_entity_poly.pdbx_seq_one_letter_code
_entity_poly.pdbx_strand_id
1 'polypeptide(L)'
;MPVKVWRQLVTIQRNFLWGGSSKRAKICWVKWDDICRPKNEVGLGIRDLRFVNISLLAKWRWKLLTYEPDVWKDVVIARYGRDVI
;
A
#
# COMPACT_ATOMS: atom_id res chain seq x y z
N MET A 1 -5.13 -5.09 -2.63
CA MET A 1 -4.67 -5.57 -1.31
C MET A 1 -5.86 -5.97 -0.44
N PRO A 2 -5.84 -7.13 0.23
CA PRO A 2 -6.89 -7.53 1.17
C PRO A 2 -7.00 -6.57 2.37
N VAL A 3 -8.23 -6.27 2.80
CA VAL A 3 -8.52 -5.31 3.88
C VAL A 3 -7.84 -5.71 5.19
N LYS A 4 -7.79 -7.01 5.50
CA LYS A 4 -7.15 -7.53 6.73
C LYS A 4 -5.65 -7.19 6.78
N VAL A 5 -4.94 -7.40 5.67
CA VAL A 5 -3.50 -7.09 5.54
C VAL A 5 -3.26 -5.60 5.67
N TRP A 6 -4.09 -4.79 5.00
CA TRP A 6 -4.03 -3.33 5.14
C TRP A 6 -4.17 -2.88 6.59
N ARG A 7 -5.19 -3.37 7.31
CA ARG A 7 -5.41 -3.04 8.73
C ARG A 7 -4.21 -3.44 9.60
N GLN A 8 -3.64 -4.61 9.37
CA GLN A 8 -2.46 -5.08 10.10
C GLN A 8 -1.24 -4.18 9.87
N LEU A 9 -0.96 -3.81 8.61
CA LEU A 9 0.15 -2.91 8.30
C LEU A 9 -0.04 -1.52 8.91
N VAL A 10 -1.25 -0.94 8.80
CA VAL A 10 -1.57 0.34 9.45
C VAL A 10 -1.42 0.25 10.96
N THR A 11 -1.81 -0.88 11.57
CA THR A 11 -1.62 -1.12 13.01
C THR A 11 -0.14 -1.14 13.39
N ILE A 12 0.71 -1.82 12.61
CA ILE A 12 2.16 -1.84 12.83
C ILE A 12 2.75 -0.43 12.71
N GLN A 13 2.35 0.34 11.69
CA GLN A 13 2.82 1.72 11.51
C GLN A 13 2.39 2.63 12.66
N ARG A 14 1.13 2.52 13.11
CA ARG A 14 0.61 3.24 14.28
C ARG A 14 1.34 2.83 15.56
N ASN A 15 1.59 1.54 15.74
CA ASN A 15 2.34 1.05 16.90
C ASN A 15 3.79 1.49 16.86
N PHE A 16 4.42 1.62 15.69
CA PHE A 16 5.78 2.14 15.60
C PHE A 16 5.86 3.62 16.04
N LEU A 17 4.88 4.42 15.62
CA LEU A 17 4.88 5.87 15.87
C LEU A 17 4.35 6.25 17.27
N TRP A 18 3.37 5.53 17.79
CA TRP A 18 2.73 5.82 19.10
C TRP A 18 2.98 4.74 20.16
N GLY A 19 3.41 3.54 19.77
CA GLY A 19 3.77 2.47 20.71
C GLY A 19 5.17 2.72 21.25
N GLY A 20 5.25 3.17 22.50
CA GLY A 20 6.53 3.23 23.21
C GLY A 20 7.02 1.83 23.61
N SER A 21 8.16 1.78 24.31
CA SER A 21 8.79 0.54 24.81
C SER A 21 7.92 -0.29 25.77
N SER A 22 6.88 0.30 26.36
CA SER A 22 5.94 -0.41 27.23
C SER A 22 4.99 -1.30 26.44
N LYS A 23 4.74 -2.53 26.90
CA LYS A 23 3.70 -3.47 26.38
C LYS A 23 2.25 -2.94 26.42
N ARG A 24 2.02 -1.67 26.78
CA ARG A 24 0.70 -1.03 26.81
C ARG A 24 0.44 -0.30 25.50
N ALA A 25 -0.70 -0.57 24.89
CA ALA A 25 -1.20 0.22 23.76
C ALA A 25 -1.43 1.67 24.22
N LYS A 26 -0.78 2.63 23.58
CA LYS A 26 -1.06 4.05 23.79
C LYS A 26 -2.20 4.48 22.85
N ILE A 27 -3.07 5.35 23.36
CA ILE A 27 -4.14 5.94 22.54
C ILE A 27 -3.50 6.85 21.50
N CYS A 28 -3.83 6.60 20.23
CA CYS A 28 -3.41 7.46 19.13
C CYS A 28 -4.50 8.52 18.90
N TRP A 29 -4.24 9.74 19.37
CA TRP A 29 -5.18 10.87 19.35
C TRP A 29 -5.40 11.49 17.97
N VAL A 30 -4.53 11.18 17.00
CA VAL A 30 -4.57 11.75 15.65
C VAL A 30 -5.15 10.73 14.68
N LYS A 31 -6.06 11.17 13.80
CA LYS A 31 -6.60 10.34 12.73
C LYS A 31 -5.48 9.93 11.78
N TRP A 32 -5.54 8.69 11.29
CA TRP A 32 -4.51 8.19 10.37
C TRP A 32 -4.43 9.01 9.08
N ASP A 33 -5.58 9.43 8.55
CA ASP A 33 -5.64 10.18 7.31
C ASP A 33 -4.94 11.55 7.43
N ASP A 34 -4.99 12.19 8.61
CA ASP A 34 -4.30 13.47 8.85
C ASP A 34 -2.76 13.29 8.93
N ILE A 35 -2.30 12.16 9.49
CA ILE A 35 -0.88 11.78 9.50
C ILE A 35 -0.36 11.54 8.08
N CYS A 36 -1.21 10.98 7.21
CA CYS A 36 -0.87 10.68 5.83
C CYS A 36 -0.80 11.91 4.92
N ARG A 37 -1.30 13.07 5.35
CA ARG A 37 -1.19 14.32 4.58
C ARG A 37 0.27 14.70 4.35
N PRO A 38 0.59 15.38 3.25
CA PRO A 38 1.94 15.82 2.98
C PRO A 38 2.40 16.86 4.03
N LYS A 39 3.72 17.00 4.19
CA LYS A 39 4.31 17.82 5.27
C LYS A 39 3.98 19.31 5.17
N ASN A 40 3.76 19.80 3.96
CA ASN A 40 3.28 21.15 3.69
C ASN A 40 1.82 21.38 4.15
N GLU A 41 1.05 20.31 4.37
CA GLU A 41 -0.32 20.34 4.88
C GLU A 41 -0.42 19.86 6.33
N VAL A 42 0.64 20.08 7.13
CA VAL A 42 0.67 19.76 8.57
C VAL A 42 0.68 18.26 8.90
N GLY A 43 0.68 17.38 7.88
CA GLY A 43 0.83 15.94 8.07
C GLY A 43 2.29 15.48 8.20
N LEU A 44 2.49 14.19 8.40
CA LEU A 44 3.84 13.58 8.48
C LEU A 44 4.38 13.15 7.11
N GLY A 45 3.54 13.19 6.06
CA GLY A 45 3.88 12.72 4.73
C GLY A 45 3.99 11.20 4.61
N ILE A 46 3.35 10.46 5.53
CA ILE A 46 3.32 8.99 5.46
C ILE A 46 2.40 8.58 4.32
N ARG A 47 2.90 7.82 3.37
CA ARG A 47 2.09 7.38 2.22
C ARG A 47 0.97 6.45 2.67
N ASP A 48 -0.27 6.77 2.30
CA ASP A 48 -1.40 5.85 2.49
C ASP A 48 -1.21 4.59 1.64
N LEU A 49 -1.18 3.45 2.31
CA LEU A 49 -0.99 2.13 1.70
C LEU A 49 -2.05 1.79 0.65
N ARG A 50 -3.25 2.37 0.73
CA ARG A 50 -4.29 2.20 -0.29
C ARG A 50 -3.88 2.83 -1.61
N PHE A 51 -3.43 4.08 -1.57
CA PHE A 51 -2.92 4.78 -2.76
C PHE A 51 -1.66 4.14 -3.30
N VAL A 52 -0.75 3.67 -2.43
CA VAL A 52 0.43 2.91 -2.84
C VAL A 52 0.04 1.59 -3.53
N ASN A 53 -0.96 0.87 -3.01
CA ASN A 53 -1.43 -0.36 -3.66
C ASN A 53 -2.05 -0.06 -5.03
N ILE A 54 -2.84 1.01 -5.17
CA ILE A 54 -3.42 1.40 -6.46
C ILE A 54 -2.33 1.78 -7.45
N SER A 55 -1.33 2.57 -7.04
CA SER A 55 -0.23 2.98 -7.94
C SER A 55 0.64 1.79 -8.35
N LEU A 56 0.88 0.83 -7.46
CA LEU A 56 1.57 -0.41 -7.81
C LEU A 56 0.77 -1.25 -8.79
N LEU A 57 -0.55 -1.40 -8.59
CA LEU A 57 -1.42 -2.10 -9.55
C LEU A 57 -1.40 -1.42 -10.93
N ALA A 58 -1.48 -0.10 -10.97
CA ALA A 58 -1.38 0.66 -12.22
C ALA A 58 -0.02 0.46 -12.91
N LYS A 59 1.08 0.49 -12.14
CA LYS A 59 2.43 0.19 -12.65
C LYS A 59 2.52 -1.21 -13.24
N TRP A 60 1.98 -2.22 -12.55
CA TRP A 60 1.99 -3.61 -13.02
C TRP A 60 1.12 -3.79 -14.27
N ARG A 61 -0.05 -3.17 -14.30
CA ARG A 61 -0.91 -3.17 -15.50
C ARG A 61 -0.21 -2.51 -16.68
N TRP A 62 0.40 -1.34 -16.47
CA TRP A 62 1.18 -0.67 -17.51
C TRP A 62 2.31 -1.56 -18.05
N LYS A 63 3.05 -2.22 -17.15
CA LYS A 63 4.07 -3.18 -17.54
C LYS A 63 3.49 -4.32 -18.36
N LEU A 64 2.34 -4.87 -17.99
CA LEU A 64 1.69 -5.95 -18.75
C LEU A 64 1.34 -5.51 -20.18
N LEU A 65 0.86 -4.28 -20.34
CA LEU A 65 0.52 -3.68 -21.65
C LEU A 65 1.74 -3.35 -22.51
N THR A 66 2.89 -3.09 -21.89
CA THR A 66 4.11 -2.73 -22.61
C THR A 66 4.75 -3.96 -23.24
N TYR A 67 5.21 -3.84 -24.49
CA TYR A 67 5.85 -4.90 -25.28
C TYR A 67 7.30 -5.13 -24.85
N GLU A 68 7.49 -5.54 -23.60
CA GLU A 68 8.77 -6.05 -23.09
C GLU A 68 8.59 -7.53 -22.73
N PRO A 69 9.40 -8.46 -23.27
CA PRO A 69 9.30 -9.86 -22.92
C PRO A 69 9.70 -10.08 -21.46
N ASP A 70 8.83 -10.70 -20.67
CA ASP A 70 9.09 -10.98 -19.25
C ASP A 70 8.30 -12.21 -18.80
N VAL A 71 8.96 -13.15 -18.12
CA VAL A 71 8.43 -14.49 -17.81
C VAL A 71 7.15 -14.42 -16.98
N TRP A 72 7.02 -13.45 -16.08
CA TRP A 72 5.80 -13.31 -15.28
C TRP A 72 4.58 -12.93 -16.14
N LYS A 73 4.78 -12.20 -17.26
CA LYS A 73 3.68 -11.86 -18.18
C LYS A 73 3.14 -13.12 -18.85
N ASP A 74 4.04 -13.99 -19.30
CA ASP A 74 3.68 -15.26 -19.91
C ASP A 74 2.88 -16.14 -18.94
N VAL A 75 3.30 -16.20 -17.67
CA VAL A 75 2.57 -16.94 -16.62
C VAL A 75 1.18 -16.34 -16.40
N VAL A 76 1.05 -15.01 -16.38
CA VAL A 76 -0.24 -14.33 -16.20
C VAL A 76 -1.17 -14.58 -17.39
N ILE A 77 -0.67 -14.44 -18.61
CA ILE A 77 -1.43 -14.68 -19.85
C ILE A 77 -1.82 -16.16 -19.97
N ALA A 78 -0.92 -17.09 -19.66
CA ALA A 78 -1.20 -18.52 -19.69
C ALA A 78 -2.28 -18.93 -18.68
N ARG A 79 -2.32 -18.27 -17.51
CA ARG A 79 -3.29 -18.58 -16.45
C ARG A 79 -4.66 -17.95 -16.67
N TYR A 80 -4.69 -16.71 -17.17
CA TYR A 80 -5.91 -15.90 -17.20
C TYR A 80 -6.38 -15.50 -18.60
N GLY A 81 -5.65 -15.88 -19.65
CA GLY A 81 -5.97 -15.52 -21.04
C GLY A 81 -5.37 -14.18 -21.46
N ARG A 82 -5.52 -13.86 -22.75
CA ARG A 82 -5.06 -12.59 -23.34
C ARG A 82 -6.01 -11.43 -23.07
N ASP A 83 -7.23 -11.73 -22.63
CA ASP A 83 -8.29 -10.80 -22.25
C ASP A 83 -7.95 -9.95 -21.02
N VAL A 84 -6.87 -10.28 -20.31
CA VAL A 84 -6.33 -9.49 -19.18
C VAL A 84 -5.52 -8.26 -19.66
N ILE A 85 -5.11 -8.25 -20.93
CA ILE A 85 -4.38 -7.16 -21.58
C ILE A 85 -5.39 -6.10 -22.03
#